data_AF-A0A931W4E6-F1
#
_entry.id   AF-A0A931W4E6-F1
#
_cell.length_a   1.000
_cell.length_b   1.000
_cell.length_c   1.000
_cell.angle_alpha   90.00
_cell.angle_beta   90.00
_cell.angle_gamma   90.00
#
_symmetry.space_group_name_H-M   'P 1'
#
loop_
_entity.id
_entity.type
_entity.pdbx_description
1 polymer ?
#
loop_
_entity_poly.entity_id
_entity_poly.type
_entity_poly.pdbx_seq_one_letter_code
_entity_poly.pdbx_strand_id
1 'polypeptide(L)'
;WFLVCLERFDRSWETHIQHDPRKRFLDLRPKEKVSEYIGRHVDGGRIFVGCEGEEPDIAHAVRRIGNKPWVYSSDFPHEVNNDFCKHEINEMLENKDLTAADKAAVLHGNARRFYNLGGPGL
;
A
#
# COMPACT_ATOMS: atom_id res chain seq x y z
N TRP A 1 0.40 -5.37 8.35
CA TRP A 1 1.30 -6.47 7.92
C TRP A 1 2.34 -6.05 6.87
N PHE A 2 2.01 -5.15 5.92
CA PHE A 2 2.92 -4.80 4.82
C PHE A 2 4.28 -4.27 5.28
N LEU A 3 4.32 -3.40 6.30
CA LEU A 3 5.57 -2.89 6.87
C LEU A 3 6.45 -4.01 7.46
N VAL A 4 5.83 -4.99 8.13
CA VAL A 4 6.53 -6.17 8.66
C VAL A 4 7.15 -6.98 7.51
N CYS A 5 6.48 -7.11 6.37
CA CYS A 5 7.07 -7.74 5.19
C CYS A 5 8.33 -7.01 4.71
N LEU A 6 8.31 -5.66 4.63
CA LEU A 6 9.48 -4.89 4.22
C LEU A 6 10.69 -5.17 5.12
N GLU A 7 10.49 -5.15 6.44
CA GLU A 7 11.56 -5.41 7.42
C GLU A 7 12.02 -6.85 7.42
N ARG A 8 11.08 -7.80 7.38
CA ARG A 8 11.39 -9.22 7.47
C ARG A 8 12.10 -9.71 6.22
N PHE A 9 11.71 -9.22 5.05
CA PHE A 9 12.24 -9.70 3.79
C PHE A 9 13.67 -9.22 3.55
N ASP A 10 14.02 -7.99 3.96
CA ASP A 10 15.41 -7.52 3.91
C ASP A 10 16.34 -8.46 4.68
N ARG A 11 16.04 -8.71 5.96
CA ARG A 11 16.87 -9.58 6.81
C ARG A 11 16.88 -11.04 6.35
N SER A 12 15.74 -11.53 5.85
CA SER A 12 15.66 -12.91 5.36
C SER A 12 16.52 -13.10 4.11
N TRP A 13 16.51 -12.12 3.21
CA TRP A 13 17.30 -12.17 1.98
C TRP A 13 18.80 -12.14 2.23
N GLU A 14 19.27 -11.44 3.26
CA GLU A 14 20.69 -11.43 3.64
C GLU A 14 21.22 -12.81 4.06
N THR A 15 20.34 -13.73 4.50
CA THR A 15 20.74 -14.99 5.13
C THR A 15 20.22 -16.24 4.42
N HIS A 16 19.14 -16.13 3.65
CA HIS A 16 18.42 -17.26 3.04
C HIS A 16 18.18 -16.99 1.55
N ILE A 17 19.26 -16.79 0.79
CA ILE A 17 19.19 -16.59 -0.66
C ILE A 17 18.87 -17.92 -1.31
N GLN A 18 17.68 -18.03 -1.90
CA GLN A 18 17.31 -19.20 -2.68
C GLN A 18 18.14 -19.25 -3.97
N HIS A 19 18.75 -20.40 -4.24
CA HIS A 19 19.40 -20.63 -5.53
C HIS A 19 18.35 -20.64 -6.65
N ASP A 20 18.39 -19.63 -7.51
CA ASP A 20 17.47 -19.50 -8.65
C ASP A 20 18.22 -19.49 -9.99
N PRO A 21 18.52 -20.66 -10.56
CA PRO A 21 19.28 -20.77 -11.81
C PRO A 21 18.54 -20.20 -13.02
N ARG A 22 17.23 -19.95 -12.90
CA ARG A 22 16.37 -19.44 -13.97
C ARG A 22 16.02 -17.96 -13.82
N LYS A 23 16.48 -17.29 -12.76
CA LYS A 23 16.21 -15.86 -12.48
C LYS A 23 14.72 -15.49 -12.57
N ARG A 24 13.85 -16.28 -11.92
CA ARG A 24 12.39 -16.15 -11.95
C ARG A 24 11.80 -15.44 -10.73
N PHE A 25 12.48 -15.45 -9.58
CA PHE A 25 11.86 -15.00 -8.33
C PHE A 25 12.08 -13.52 -8.03
N LEU A 26 13.31 -13.02 -8.09
CA LEU A 26 13.65 -11.63 -7.78
C LEU A 26 14.60 -11.05 -8.83
N ASP A 27 14.33 -9.80 -9.19
CA ASP A 27 15.15 -8.97 -10.09
C ASP A 27 15.69 -7.75 -9.32
N LEU A 28 16.59 -8.03 -8.37
CA LEU A 28 17.25 -7.01 -7.56
C LEU A 28 18.38 -6.36 -8.33
N ARG A 29 18.43 -5.02 -8.31
CA ARG A 29 19.59 -4.26 -8.78
C ARG A 29 20.79 -4.50 -7.84
N PRO A 30 22.04 -4.28 -8.27
CA PRO A 30 23.20 -4.43 -7.41
C PRO A 30 23.04 -3.62 -6.11
N LYS A 31 23.14 -4.32 -4.96
CA LYS A 31 22.97 -3.77 -3.60
C LYS A 31 21.57 -3.25 -3.26
N GLU A 32 20.56 -3.49 -4.10
CA GLU A 32 19.15 -3.16 -3.79
C GLU A 32 18.62 -4.11 -2.72
N LYS A 33 17.98 -3.53 -1.70
CA LYS A 33 17.27 -4.28 -0.66
C LYS A 33 15.92 -4.79 -1.19
N VAL A 34 15.35 -5.81 -0.55
CA VAL A 34 14.04 -6.32 -0.95
C VAL A 34 12.94 -5.28 -0.71
N SER A 35 13.05 -4.49 0.36
CA SER A 35 12.15 -3.37 0.65
C SER A 35 12.21 -2.28 -0.43
N GLU A 36 13.40 -1.98 -0.96
CA GLU A 36 13.60 -1.04 -2.08
C GLU A 36 13.01 -1.59 -3.38
N TYR A 37 13.20 -2.89 -3.63
CA TYR A 37 12.56 -3.59 -4.74
C TYR A 37 11.03 -3.50 -4.66
N ILE A 38 10.46 -3.77 -3.48
CA ILE A 38 9.01 -3.61 -3.23
C ILE A 38 8.59 -2.16 -3.46
N GLY A 39 9.35 -1.19 -2.97
CA GLY A 39 9.13 0.24 -3.23
C GLY A 39 9.07 0.57 -4.73
N ARG A 40 9.99 0.02 -5.53
CA ARG A 40 9.96 0.17 -6.99
C ARG A 40 8.74 -0.48 -7.65
N HIS A 41 8.20 -1.55 -7.07
CA HIS A 41 6.94 -2.15 -7.53
C HIS A 41 5.73 -1.30 -7.13
N VAL A 42 5.72 -0.71 -5.93
CA VAL A 42 4.74 0.28 -5.48
C VAL A 42 4.75 1.50 -6.41
N ASP A 43 5.93 2.06 -6.69
CA ASP A 43 6.09 3.22 -7.58
C ASP A 43 5.65 2.93 -9.01
N GLY A 44 5.88 1.71 -9.47
CA GLY A 44 5.42 1.23 -10.78
C GLY A 44 3.95 0.85 -10.83
N GLY A 45 3.18 1.04 -9.75
CA GLY A 45 1.75 0.71 -9.71
C GLY A 45 1.47 -0.80 -9.82
N ARG A 46 2.35 -1.64 -9.25
CA ARG A 46 2.22 -3.12 -9.30
C ARG A 46 1.79 -3.73 -7.98
N ILE A 47 1.74 -2.93 -6.90
CA ILE A 47 1.32 -3.36 -5.57
C ILE A 47 0.31 -2.34 -5.06
N PHE A 48 -0.84 -2.85 -4.63
CA PHE A 48 -1.88 -2.11 -3.95
C PHE A 48 -2.33 -2.91 -2.73
N VAL A 49 -2.68 -2.22 -1.64
CA VAL A 49 -3.08 -2.79 -0.36
C VAL A 49 -4.37 -2.10 0.06
N GLY A 50 -5.43 -2.88 0.22
CA GLY A 50 -6.68 -2.42 0.81
C GLY A 50 -6.49 -2.15 2.30
N CYS A 51 -6.99 -1.01 2.76
CA CYS A 51 -6.96 -0.57 4.15
C CYS A 51 -8.33 -0.01 4.52
N GLU A 52 -8.82 -0.37 5.70
CA GLU A 52 -9.98 0.28 6.32
C GLU A 52 -9.58 1.67 6.85
N GLY A 53 -10.54 2.48 7.30
CA GLY A 53 -10.23 3.88 7.64
C GLY A 53 -9.70 4.06 9.07
N GLU A 54 -9.97 3.12 9.96
CA GLU A 54 -9.52 3.15 11.36
C GLU A 54 -8.07 2.68 11.58
N GLU A 55 -7.25 2.60 10.52
CA GLU A 55 -5.87 2.12 10.57
C GLU A 55 -4.94 3.12 11.30
N PRO A 56 -4.58 2.90 12.58
CA PRO A 56 -3.93 3.92 13.41
C PRO A 56 -2.54 4.31 12.87
N ASP A 57 -1.88 3.37 12.21
CA ASP A 57 -0.52 3.53 11.68
C ASP A 57 -0.48 3.95 10.20
N ILE A 58 -1.62 4.27 9.56
CA ILE A 58 -1.65 4.60 8.13
C ILE A 58 -0.72 5.76 7.78
N ALA A 59 -0.64 6.79 8.63
CA ALA A 59 0.26 7.91 8.41
C ALA A 59 1.73 7.51 8.53
N HIS A 60 2.07 6.62 9.45
CA HIS A 60 3.41 6.05 9.54
C HIS A 60 3.74 5.23 8.28
N ALA A 61 2.79 4.42 7.81
CA ALA A 61 2.95 3.60 6.62
C ALA A 61 3.16 4.44 5.36
N VAL A 62 2.39 5.52 5.20
CA VAL A 62 2.55 6.52 4.14
C VAL A 62 3.92 7.19 4.20
N ARG A 63 4.39 7.62 5.38
CA ARG A 63 5.74 8.19 5.54
C ARG A 63 6.84 7.19 5.16
N ARG A 64 6.62 5.89 5.38
CA ARG A 64 7.64 4.86 5.18
C ARG A 64 7.81 4.43 3.72
N ILE A 65 6.71 4.27 2.96
CA ILE A 65 6.73 3.71 1.59
C ILE A 65 6.04 4.60 0.54
N GLY A 66 5.53 5.76 0.95
CA GLY A 66 4.72 6.65 0.12
C GLY A 66 3.23 6.31 0.15
N ASN A 67 2.42 7.18 -0.46
CA ASN A 67 0.96 7.07 -0.46
C ASN A 67 0.38 6.18 -1.57
N LYS A 68 1.19 5.75 -2.54
CA LYS A 68 0.74 5.05 -3.76
C LYS A 68 0.12 3.66 -3.57
N PRO A 69 0.50 2.82 -2.59
CA PRO A 69 -0.04 1.46 -2.51
C PRO A 69 -1.39 1.41 -1.80
N TRP A 70 -1.73 2.39 -0.97
CA TRP A 70 -2.88 2.30 -0.07
C TRP A 70 -4.19 2.63 -0.78
N VAL A 71 -5.19 1.79 -0.59
CA VAL A 71 -6.53 1.97 -1.17
C VAL A 71 -7.53 1.82 -0.04
N TYR A 72 -8.35 2.85 0.19
CA TYR A 72 -9.47 2.72 1.13
C TYR A 72 -10.42 1.61 0.67
N SER A 73 -10.76 0.72 1.59
CA SER A 73 -11.71 -0.37 1.41
C SER A 73 -12.54 -0.44 2.67
N SER A 74 -13.86 -0.37 2.54
CA SER A 74 -14.77 -0.37 3.69
C SER A 74 -15.03 -1.76 4.29
N ASP A 75 -14.67 -2.83 3.57
CA ASP A 75 -14.94 -4.23 3.92
C ASP A 75 -16.43 -4.59 4.21
N PHE A 76 -17.36 -3.73 3.79
CA PHE A 76 -18.78 -4.00 3.87
C PHE A 76 -19.16 -5.28 3.07
N PRO A 77 -19.97 -6.20 3.64
CA PRO A 77 -20.78 -6.07 4.86
C PRO A 77 -20.22 -6.83 6.08
N HIS A 78 -18.91 -6.80 6.34
CA HIS A 78 -18.32 -7.44 7.52
C HIS A 78 -18.70 -6.69 8.82
N GLU A 79 -17.76 -6.45 9.74
CA GLU A 79 -18.02 -5.81 11.04
C GLU A 79 -18.24 -4.28 10.92
N VAL A 80 -18.85 -3.83 9.83
CA VAL A 80 -19.07 -2.42 9.49
C VAL A 80 -20.52 -2.15 9.06
N ASN A 81 -20.95 -0.89 9.19
CA ASN A 81 -22.21 -0.40 8.62
C ASN A 81 -21.99 0.97 7.96
N ASN A 82 -23.04 1.52 7.34
CA ASN A 82 -22.93 2.79 6.60
C ASN A 82 -22.42 3.97 7.46
N ASP A 83 -22.87 4.05 8.71
CA ASP A 83 -22.45 5.12 9.63
C ASP A 83 -20.98 4.92 10.05
N PHE A 84 -20.59 3.67 10.28
CA PHE A 84 -19.21 3.30 10.57
C PHE A 84 -18.26 3.66 9.42
N CYS A 85 -18.57 3.28 8.18
CA CYS A 85 -17.72 3.61 7.03
C CYS A 85 -17.58 5.14 6.83
N LYS A 86 -18.64 5.91 7.09
CA LYS A 86 -18.57 7.39 7.04
C LYS A 86 -17.67 7.94 8.15
N HIS A 87 -17.74 7.37 9.34
CA HIS A 87 -16.90 7.76 10.46
C HIS A 87 -15.42 7.53 10.15
N GLU A 88 -15.06 6.34 9.69
CA GLU A 88 -13.72 5.96 9.24
C GLU A 88 -13.15 6.91 8.17
N ILE A 89 -13.96 7.27 7.17
CA ILE A 89 -13.55 8.24 6.14
C ILE A 89 -13.24 9.60 6.78
N ASN A 90 -14.07 10.06 7.73
CA ASN A 90 -13.83 11.31 8.44
C ASN A 90 -12.56 11.27 9.28
N GLU A 91 -12.26 10.16 9.96
CA GLU A 91 -11.02 10.00 10.71
C GLU A 91 -9.78 10.16 9.82
N MET A 92 -9.79 9.52 8.64
CA MET A 92 -8.72 9.71 7.65
C MET A 92 -8.63 11.15 7.15
N LEU A 93 -9.77 11.82 6.93
CA LEU A 93 -9.81 13.23 6.51
C LEU A 93 -9.30 14.18 7.60
N GLU A 94 -9.53 13.87 8.87
CA GLU A 94 -9.12 14.68 10.02
C GLU A 94 -7.67 14.39 10.47
N ASN A 95 -7.10 13.27 10.04
CA ASN A 95 -5.72 12.89 10.36
C ASN A 95 -4.72 13.99 9.93
N LYS A 96 -4.08 14.64 10.90
CA LYS A 96 -3.17 15.78 10.69
C LYS A 96 -1.78 15.37 10.20
N ASP A 97 -1.45 14.09 10.33
CA ASP A 97 -0.18 13.54 9.86
C ASP A 97 -0.19 13.19 8.37
N LEU A 98 -1.37 13.23 7.73
CA LEU A 98 -1.56 13.01 6.30
C LEU A 98 -1.74 14.34 5.57
N THR A 99 -1.01 14.51 4.47
CA THR A 99 -1.22 15.66 3.58
C THR A 99 -2.51 15.52 2.78
N ALA A 100 -2.96 16.62 2.17
CA ALA A 100 -4.10 16.57 1.24
C ALA A 100 -3.85 15.60 0.07
N ALA A 101 -2.61 15.50 -0.41
CA ALA A 101 -2.23 14.58 -1.47
C ALA A 101 -2.32 13.11 -1.01
N ASP A 102 -1.93 12.81 0.23
CA ASP A 102 -2.04 11.46 0.80
C ASP A 102 -3.50 11.06 0.91
N LYS A 103 -4.35 11.92 1.50
CA LYS A 103 -5.79 11.68 1.63
C LYS A 103 -6.44 11.43 0.27
N ALA A 104 -6.14 12.28 -0.72
CA ALA A 104 -6.65 12.14 -2.07
C ALA A 104 -6.17 10.85 -2.77
N ALA A 105 -4.94 10.41 -2.50
CA ALA A 105 -4.41 9.16 -3.03
C ALA A 105 -5.14 7.94 -2.43
N VAL A 106 -5.20 7.85 -1.09
CA VAL A 106 -5.78 6.69 -0.38
C VAL A 106 -7.28 6.56 -0.62
N LEU A 107 -8.03 7.66 -0.50
CA LEU A 107 -9.50 7.63 -0.60
C LEU A 107 -10.03 7.53 -2.04
N HIS A 108 -9.20 7.79 -3.06
CA HIS A 108 -9.68 7.84 -4.44
C HIS A 108 -8.62 7.54 -5.49
N GLY A 109 -7.51 8.28 -5.51
CA GLY A 109 -6.56 8.28 -6.63
C GLY A 109 -5.95 6.90 -6.93
N ASN A 110 -5.64 6.12 -5.88
CA ASN A 110 -5.07 4.79 -6.04
C ASN A 110 -6.11 3.77 -6.51
N ALA A 111 -7.34 3.82 -5.97
CA ALA A 111 -8.45 3.00 -6.46
C ALA A 111 -8.73 3.26 -7.93
N ARG A 112 -8.79 4.54 -8.33
CA ARG A 112 -8.96 4.96 -9.72
C ARG A 112 -7.88 4.36 -10.64
N ARG A 113 -6.62 4.37 -10.21
CA ARG A 113 -5.51 3.78 -10.97
C ARG A 113 -5.62 2.26 -11.06
N PHE A 114 -5.93 1.60 -9.94
CA PHE A 114 -6.01 0.14 -9.87
C PHE A 114 -7.15 -0.43 -10.71
N TYR A 115 -8.35 0.14 -10.58
CA TYR A 115 -9.55 -0.30 -11.31
C TYR A 115 -9.72 0.38 -12.67
N ASN A 116 -8.80 1.27 -13.07
CA ASN A 116 -8.88 2.08 -14.29
C ASN A 116 -10.20 2.89 -14.38
N LEU A 117 -10.68 3.46 -13.27
CA LEU A 117 -11.95 4.19 -13.24
C LEU A 117 -11.86 5.48 -14.07
N GLY A 118 -12.83 5.66 -14.98
CA GLY A 118 -12.84 6.75 -15.95
C GLY A 118 -11.83 6.60 -17.08
N GLY A 119 -11.31 5.38 -17.29
CA GLY A 119 -10.65 5.00 -18.54
C GLY A 119 -11.67 4.76 -19.67
N PRO A 120 -11.23 4.65 -20.93
CA PRO A 120 -12.12 4.42 -22.06
C PRO A 120 -12.94 3.13 -21.87
N GLY A 121 -14.28 3.24 -21.87
CA GLY A 121 -15.20 2.10 -21.72
C GLY A 121 -15.85 1.94 -20.34
N LEU A 122 -15.59 2.85 -19.39
CA LEU A 122 -16.39 3.10 -18.19
C LEU A 122 -17.12 4.45 -18.29
#